data_AF-A0A420IUP1-F1
#
_entry.id   AF-A0A420IUP1-F1
#
_cell.length_a   1.000
_cell.length_b   1.000
_cell.length_c   1.000
_cell.angle_alpha   90.00
_cell.angle_beta   90.00
_cell.angle_gamma   90.00
#
_symmetry.space_group_name_H-M   'P 1'
#
loop_
_entity.id
_entity.type
_entity.pdbx_description
1 polymer ?
#
loop_
_entity_poly.entity_id
_entity_poly.type
_entity_poly.pdbx_seq_one_letter_code
_entity_poly.pdbx_strand_id
1 'polypeptide(L)'
;MLLVEDKIADRRFTNLMRKALKAGYFEFRANKSNIVATSVGSIVSPILANIYLDQLDEFVLSMKSDFDKGERARTKISRYYEYHILKGPYERNKKLMRELIAQRSKSANDFASDEYKRLSYVRYADD
;
A
#
# COMPACT_ATOMS: atom_id res chain seq x y z
N MET A 1 10.97 -17.06 8.32
CA MET A 1 10.36 -16.53 9.55
C MET A 1 11.18 -15.42 10.20
N LEU A 2 12.37 -15.10 9.67
CA LEU A 2 13.26 -14.05 10.20
C LEU A 2 12.54 -12.75 10.55
N LEU A 3 11.68 -12.26 9.65
CA LEU A 3 10.95 -11.01 9.84
C LEU A 3 10.00 -11.02 11.05
N VAL A 4 9.31 -12.13 11.28
CA VAL A 4 8.45 -12.29 12.46
C VAL A 4 9.28 -12.56 13.70
N GLU A 5 10.37 -13.30 13.57
CA GLU A 5 11.32 -13.62 14.64
C GLU A 5 12.09 -12.36 15.13
N ASP A 6 12.20 -11.31 14.30
CA ASP A 6 12.74 -10.00 14.71
C ASP A 6 11.88 -9.32 15.79
N LYS A 7 10.56 -9.51 15.74
CA LYS A 7 9.61 -8.90 16.68
C LYS A 7 9.12 -9.85 17.76
N ILE A 8 9.10 -11.16 17.47
CA ILE A 8 8.53 -12.19 18.34
C ILE A 8 9.60 -13.22 18.69
N ALA A 9 10.06 -13.20 19.94
CA ALA A 9 11.08 -14.12 20.44
C ALA A 9 10.56 -15.55 20.71
N ASP A 10 9.23 -15.75 20.78
CA ASP A 10 8.65 -17.07 21.05
C ASP A 10 8.82 -18.03 19.86
N ARG A 11 9.82 -18.91 20.00
CA ARG A 11 10.14 -19.93 18.99
C ARG A 11 9.04 -20.98 18.84
N ARG A 12 8.19 -21.23 19.84
CA ARG A 12 7.08 -22.19 19.72
C ARG A 12 6.01 -21.62 18.80
N PHE A 13 5.68 -20.35 18.97
CA PHE A 13 4.74 -19.63 18.11
C PHE A 13 5.24 -19.51 16.66
N THR A 14 6.50 -19.11 16.44
CA THR A 14 7.06 -19.00 15.08
C THR A 14 7.18 -20.36 14.39
N ASN A 15 7.45 -21.43 15.15
CA ASN A 15 7.38 -22.81 14.64
C ASN A 15 5.97 -23.22 14.23
N LEU A 16 4.94 -22.84 14.99
CA LEU A 16 3.54 -23.12 14.65
C LEU A 16 3.16 -22.43 13.33
N MET A 17 3.45 -21.14 13.19
CA MET A 17 3.22 -20.41 11.94
C MET A 17 3.98 -21.03 10.76
N ARG A 18 5.23 -21.44 10.95
CA ARG A 18 6.01 -22.14 9.92
C ARG A 18 5.34 -23.43 9.47
N LYS A 19 4.81 -24.23 10.41
CA LYS A 19 4.05 -25.45 10.10
C LYS A 19 2.77 -25.14 9.34
N ALA A 20 2.05 -24.09 9.75
CA ALA A 20 0.83 -23.65 9.06
C ALA A 20 1.11 -23.21 7.61
N LEU A 21 2.18 -22.46 7.37
CA LEU A 21 2.58 -22.04 6.01
C LEU A 21 3.07 -23.20 5.13
N LYS A 22 3.73 -24.20 5.73
CA LYS A 22 4.18 -25.42 5.02
C LYS A 22 3.08 -26.46 4.84
N ALA A 23 1.93 -26.27 5.48
CA ALA A 23 0.83 -27.20 5.36
C ALA A 23 0.38 -27.24 3.90
N GLY A 24 0.34 -28.46 3.36
CA GLY A 24 -0.27 -28.72 2.08
C GLY A 24 -1.79 -28.64 2.15
N TYR A 25 -2.43 -29.10 1.08
CA TYR A 25 -3.88 -29.27 1.04
C TYR A 25 -4.21 -30.71 0.64
N PHE A 26 -5.39 -31.14 1.07
CA PHE A 26 -5.90 -32.47 0.74
C PHE A 26 -6.91 -32.34 -0.37
N GLU A 27 -6.63 -32.99 -1.50
CA GLU A 27 -7.48 -32.94 -2.67
C GLU A 27 -7.44 -34.30 -3.38
N PHE A 28 -8.60 -34.79 -3.84
CA PHE A 28 -8.71 -36.08 -4.54
C PHE A 28 -8.05 -37.26 -3.81
N ARG A 29 -8.17 -37.31 -2.48
CA ARG A 29 -7.57 -38.34 -1.60
C ARG A 29 -6.04 -38.38 -1.57
N ALA A 30 -5.37 -37.34 -2.06
CA ALA A 30 -3.92 -37.20 -2.00
C ALA A 30 -3.52 -35.94 -1.21
N ASN A 31 -2.42 -36.06 -0.47
CA ASN A 31 -1.77 -34.91 0.15
C ASN A 31 -0.89 -34.22 -0.90
N LYS A 32 -1.18 -32.96 -1.22
CA LYS A 32 -0.35 -32.16 -2.13
C LYS A 32 0.41 -31.11 -1.32
N SER A 33 1.69 -30.92 -1.61
CA SER A 33 2.48 -29.82 -1.05
C SER A 33 2.08 -28.49 -1.68
N ASN A 34 1.91 -27.45 -0.87
CA ASN A 34 1.72 -26.10 -1.41
C ASN A 34 3.04 -25.57 -1.95
N ILE A 35 3.10 -25.36 -3.26
CA ILE A 35 4.24 -24.72 -3.96
C ILE A 35 4.06 -23.20 -3.97
N VAL A 36 2.81 -22.72 -3.98
CA VAL A 36 2.46 -21.31 -4.12
C VAL A 36 1.49 -20.93 -3.00
N ALA A 37 2.07 -20.39 -1.93
CA ALA A 37 1.39 -19.68 -0.84
C ALA A 37 0.44 -20.48 0.07
N THR A 38 0.03 -19.79 1.13
CA THR A 38 -0.88 -20.22 2.21
C THR A 38 -2.19 -20.77 1.64
N SER A 39 -2.81 -21.74 2.32
CA SER A 39 -4.14 -22.24 1.95
C SER A 39 -5.15 -21.08 1.77
N VAL A 40 -5.81 -21.06 0.62
CA VAL A 40 -6.92 -20.14 0.32
C VAL A 40 -8.00 -20.38 1.37
N GLY A 41 -8.26 -19.38 2.22
CA GLY A 41 -9.18 -19.48 3.37
C GLY A 41 -8.51 -19.51 4.75
N SER A 42 -7.17 -19.44 4.84
CA SER A 42 -6.49 -19.26 6.12
C SER A 42 -6.71 -17.85 6.68
N ILE A 43 -7.28 -17.76 7.90
CA ILE A 43 -7.49 -16.51 8.64
C ILE A 43 -6.18 -15.74 8.89
N VAL A 44 -5.06 -16.47 8.97
CA VAL A 44 -3.75 -15.88 9.26
C VAL A 44 -3.06 -15.35 7.99
N SER A 45 -3.52 -15.76 6.80
CA SER A 45 -2.90 -15.37 5.53
C SER A 45 -2.89 -13.86 5.28
N PRO A 46 -4.02 -13.11 5.44
CA PRO A 46 -4.02 -11.66 5.21
C PRO A 46 -3.09 -10.91 6.16
N ILE A 47 -2.98 -11.37 7.41
CA ILE A 47 -2.09 -10.78 8.42
C ILE A 47 -0.63 -10.97 8.01
N LEU A 48 -0.25 -12.20 7.62
CA LEU A 48 1.12 -12.50 7.21
C LEU A 48 1.50 -11.79 5.91
N ALA A 49 0.56 -11.62 4.97
CA ALA A 49 0.78 -10.84 3.76
C ALA A 49 1.10 -9.37 4.09
N ASN A 50 0.33 -8.74 4.99
CA ASN A 50 0.59 -7.37 5.41
C ASN A 50 1.94 -7.22 6.13
N ILE A 51 2.28 -8.16 7.01
CA ILE A 51 3.58 -8.20 7.70
C ILE A 51 4.74 -8.31 6.69
N TYR A 52 4.58 -9.10 5.63
CA TYR A 52 5.60 -9.22 4.59
C TYR A 52 5.71 -7.93 3.76
N LEU A 53 4.58 -7.37 3.34
CA LEU A 53 4.55 -6.15 2.52
C LEU A 53 5.07 -4.93 3.26
N ASP A 54 5.03 -4.91 4.60
CA ASP A 54 5.57 -3.82 5.43
C ASP A 54 7.02 -3.47 5.07
N GLN A 55 7.84 -4.46 4.70
CA GLN A 55 9.22 -4.20 4.26
C GLN A 55 9.31 -3.43 2.95
N LEU A 56 8.35 -3.67 2.04
CA LEU A 56 8.26 -2.91 0.80
C LEU A 56 7.85 -1.47 1.09
N ASP A 57 6.94 -1.26 2.05
CA ASP A 57 6.53 0.08 2.46
C ASP A 57 7.70 0.86 3.04
N GLU A 58 8.43 0.28 3.99
CA GLU A 58 9.62 0.92 4.59
C GLU A 58 10.68 1.26 3.53
N PHE A 59 10.92 0.34 2.59
CA PHE A 59 11.82 0.61 1.46
C PHE A 59 11.33 1.79 0.61
N VAL A 60 10.05 1.82 0.23
CA VAL A 60 9.51 2.91 -0.59
C VAL A 60 9.46 4.24 0.19
N LEU A 61 9.24 4.21 1.51
CA LEU A 61 9.30 5.40 2.36
C LEU A 61 10.70 5.99 2.42
N SER A 62 11.75 5.16 2.52
CA SER A 62 13.14 5.63 2.42
C SER A 62 13.45 6.22 1.03
N MET A 63 12.99 5.58 -0.04
CA MET A 63 13.14 6.13 -1.39
C MET A 63 12.40 7.46 -1.56
N LYS A 64 11.22 7.58 -0.94
CA LYS A 64 10.42 8.80 -0.95
C LYS A 64 11.12 9.94 -0.21
N SER A 65 11.77 9.70 0.92
CA SER A 65 12.50 10.75 1.63
C SER A 65 13.65 11.32 0.81
N ASP A 66 14.32 10.47 0.02
CA ASP A 66 15.44 10.89 -0.81
C ASP A 66 14.98 11.54 -2.14
N PHE A 67 13.83 11.13 -2.66
CA PHE A 67 13.27 11.62 -3.92
C PHE A 67 12.50 12.94 -3.77
N ASP A 68 11.80 13.13 -2.66
CA ASP A 68 10.94 14.28 -2.44
C ASP A 68 11.77 15.57 -2.29
N LYS A 69 11.52 16.58 -3.13
CA LYS A 69 12.27 17.84 -3.17
C LYS A 69 11.36 19.06 -3.22
N GLY A 70 11.79 20.14 -2.56
CA GLY A 70 11.11 21.45 -2.58
C GLY A 70 9.86 21.52 -1.71
N GLU A 71 9.34 22.73 -1.49
CA GLU A 71 8.06 22.95 -0.82
C GLU A 71 6.97 23.29 -1.83
N ARG A 72 5.76 22.78 -1.60
CA ARG A 72 4.65 23.05 -2.49
C ARG A 72 4.19 24.50 -2.33
N ALA A 73 4.22 25.27 -3.42
CA ALA A 73 3.72 26.64 -3.42
C ALA A 73 2.23 26.68 -3.01
N ARG A 74 1.93 27.34 -1.86
CA ARG A 74 0.56 27.47 -1.33
C ARG A 74 -0.23 28.59 -2.02
N THR A 75 -0.43 28.45 -3.33
CA THR A 75 -1.24 29.40 -4.11
C THR A 75 -2.73 29.32 -3.71
N LYS A 76 -3.49 30.40 -3.94
CA LYS A 76 -4.96 30.41 -3.73
C LYS A 76 -5.64 29.29 -4.54
N ILE A 77 -5.16 29.06 -5.76
CA ILE A 77 -5.64 28.01 -6.67
C ILE A 77 -5.37 26.63 -6.08
N SER A 78 -4.16 26.35 -5.57
CA SER A 78 -3.84 25.06 -4.95
C SER A 78 -4.75 24.76 -3.76
N ARG A 79 -5.04 25.75 -2.91
CA ARG A 79 -5.95 25.61 -1.77
C ARG A 79 -7.40 25.34 -2.19
N TYR A 80 -7.87 25.98 -3.26
CA TYR A 80 -9.19 25.74 -3.83
C TYR A 80 -9.35 24.28 -4.29
N TYR A 81 -8.37 23.77 -5.06
CA TYR A 81 -8.35 22.37 -5.48
C TYR A 81 -8.31 21.41 -4.29
N GLU A 82 -7.44 21.67 -3.31
CA GLU A 82 -7.28 20.81 -2.13
C GLU A 82 -8.58 20.73 -1.30
N TYR A 83 -9.21 21.89 -1.03
CA TYR A 83 -10.46 21.95 -0.28
C TYR A 83 -11.58 21.14 -0.96
N HIS A 84 -11.84 21.36 -2.25
CA HIS A 84 -12.93 20.68 -2.96
C HIS A 84 -12.65 19.22 -3.27
N ILE A 85 -11.40 18.81 -3.46
CA ILE A 85 -11.05 17.38 -3.62
C ILE A 85 -11.23 16.63 -2.30
N LEU A 86 -10.80 17.20 -1.18
CA LEU A 86 -10.93 16.58 0.15
C LEU A 86 -12.39 16.55 0.65
N LYS A 87 -13.17 17.60 0.36
CA LYS A 87 -14.57 17.71 0.80
C LYS A 87 -15.57 17.05 -0.16
N GLY A 88 -15.21 16.86 -1.43
CA GLY A 88 -16.08 16.29 -2.47
C GLY A 88 -16.77 14.97 -2.10
N PRO A 89 -16.11 14.01 -1.42
CA PRO A 89 -16.75 12.79 -0.94
C PRO A 89 -17.84 13.03 0.11
N TYR A 90 -17.66 14.04 0.98
CA TYR A 90 -18.56 14.39 2.08
C TYR A 90 -19.75 15.25 1.60
N GLU A 91 -19.52 16.17 0.68
CA GLU A 91 -20.55 17.11 0.17
C GLU A 91 -21.40 16.50 -0.95
N ARG A 92 -21.27 15.19 -1.22
CA ARG A 92 -21.92 14.48 -2.34
C ARG A 92 -21.62 15.05 -3.74
N ASN A 93 -20.68 15.99 -3.83
CA ASN A 93 -20.33 16.71 -5.06
C ASN A 93 -19.21 15.98 -5.83
N LYS A 94 -19.36 14.67 -5.99
CA LYS A 94 -18.36 13.79 -6.63
C LYS A 94 -18.07 14.19 -8.08
N LYS A 95 -19.04 14.80 -8.77
CA LYS A 95 -18.88 15.28 -10.15
C LYS A 95 -17.89 16.43 -10.21
N LEU A 96 -18.09 17.48 -9.41
CA LEU A 96 -17.18 18.62 -9.30
C LEU A 96 -15.76 18.16 -8.91
N MET A 97 -15.65 17.25 -7.95
CA MET A 97 -14.36 16.69 -7.52
C MET A 97 -13.63 15.99 -8.69
N ARG A 98 -14.31 15.14 -9.48
CA ARG A 98 -13.71 14.50 -10.66
C ARG A 98 -13.28 15.50 -11.72
N GLU A 99 -14.10 16.51 -11.98
CA GLU A 99 -13.78 17.57 -12.95
C GLU A 99 -12.54 18.36 -12.51
N LEU A 100 -12.45 18.71 -11.22
CA LEU A 100 -11.29 19.41 -10.65
C LEU A 100 -10.01 18.56 -10.68
N ILE A 101 -10.11 17.25 -10.41
CA ILE A 101 -8.97 16.33 -10.55
C ILE A 101 -8.51 16.28 -12.02
N ALA A 102 -9.44 16.19 -12.97
CA ALA A 102 -9.12 16.14 -14.39
C ALA A 102 -8.55 17.46 -14.93
N GLN A 103 -9.00 18.61 -14.43
CA GLN A 103 -8.41 19.91 -14.76
C GLN A 103 -6.99 20.05 -14.20
N ARG A 104 -6.78 19.58 -12.96
CA ARG A 104 -5.48 19.59 -12.30
C ARG A 104 -4.47 18.68 -13.01
N SER A 105 -4.89 17.51 -13.49
CA SER A 105 -4.00 16.61 -14.24
C SER A 105 -3.63 17.14 -15.64
N LYS A 106 -4.49 17.96 -16.25
CA LYS A 106 -4.20 18.64 -17.54
C LYS A 106 -3.29 19.85 -17.41
N SER A 107 -3.21 20.45 -16.23
CA SER A 107 -2.32 21.59 -15.97
C SER A 107 -0.89 21.09 -15.83
N ALA A 108 -0.20 20.98 -16.97
CA ALA A 108 1.15 20.43 -17.12
C ALA A 108 2.27 21.21 -16.39
N ASN A 109 1.94 22.28 -15.67
CA ASN A 109 2.93 23.28 -15.25
C ASN A 109 3.71 22.97 -13.96
N ASP A 110 3.35 21.94 -13.18
CA ASP A 110 4.03 21.65 -11.90
C ASP A 110 4.88 20.37 -11.91
N PHE A 111 4.90 19.60 -13.00
CA PHE A 111 5.66 18.32 -13.06
C PHE A 111 7.02 18.43 -13.75
N ALA A 112 7.29 19.55 -14.44
CA ALA A 112 8.50 19.73 -15.25
C ALA A 112 9.64 20.45 -14.52
N SER A 113 9.39 21.13 -13.39
CA SER A 113 10.45 21.77 -12.63
C SER A 113 11.19 20.74 -11.76
N ASP A 114 12.52 20.76 -11.82
CA ASP A 114 13.36 19.97 -10.90
C ASP A 114 13.36 20.53 -9.47
N GLU A 115 12.63 21.61 -9.24
CA GLU A 115 12.53 22.31 -7.96
C GLU A 115 11.51 21.67 -7.01
N TYR A 116 10.46 21.02 -7.54
CA TYR A 116 9.43 20.37 -6.75
C TYR A 116 9.07 18.98 -7.28
N LYS A 117 9.40 17.94 -6.51
CA LYS A 117 9.10 16.54 -6.83
C LYS A 117 8.53 15.83 -5.62
N ARG A 118 7.55 14.95 -5.87
CA ARG A 118 6.93 14.09 -4.85
C ARG A 118 6.66 12.70 -5.39
N LEU A 119 7.08 11.67 -4.67
CA LEU A 119 6.73 10.27 -4.94
C LEU A 119 5.46 9.90 -4.16
N SER A 120 4.49 9.28 -4.82
CA SER A 120 3.27 8.78 -4.18
C SER A 120 3.22 7.26 -4.30
N TYR A 121 3.06 6.58 -3.17
CA TYR A 121 2.92 5.13 -3.09
C TYR A 121 1.57 4.78 -2.46
N VAL A 122 0.85 3.86 -3.10
CA VAL A 122 -0.46 3.40 -2.65
C VAL A 122 -0.50 1.89 -2.80
N ARG A 123 -0.87 1.18 -1.73
CA ARG A 123 -1.24 -0.24 -1.79
C ARG A 123 -2.65 -0.35 -2.36
N TYR A 124 -2.76 -1.08 -3.45
CA TYR A 124 -4.06 -1.40 -4.03
C TYR A 124 -4.36 -2.87 -3.77
N ALA A 125 -5.51 -3.13 -3.16
CA ALA A 125 -6.09 -4.45 -3.04
C ALA A 125 -7.45 -4.38 -3.76
N ASP A 126 -7.60 -5.19 -4.81
CA ASP A 126 -8.92 -5.46 -5.39
C ASP A 126 -9.70 -6.35 -4.42
N ASP A 127 -10.93 -5.95 -4.10
CA ASP A 127 -11.99 -6.82 -3.57
C ASP A 127 -12.85 -7.35 -4.72
#